data_AF-A0A480TWT2-F1
#
_entry.id   AF-A0A480TWT2-F1
#
_cell.length_a   1.000
_cell.length_b   1.000
_cell.length_c   1.000
_cell.angle_alpha   90.00
_cell.angle_beta   90.00
_cell.angle_gamma   90.00
#
_symmetry.space_group_name_H-M   'P 1'
#
loop_
_entity.id
_entity.type
_entity.pdbx_description
1 polymer ?
#
loop_
_entity_poly.entity_id
_entity_poly.type
_entity_poly.pdbx_seq_one_letter_code
_entity_poly.pdbx_strand_id
1 'polypeptide(L)'
;MAETESMDVAEPVSPVEVPKTGAGPADRHGLLKHSREFLDFFWDIAKPQQETRLEATEKLLEYLRARPKGSSEMKYALKRLITGLGVGRETARPCYSLALAQLLQSFEDIPLCSILQQIQEKYNLQKVKKGMMRPALFANLFGVLALFQSGRLVKDSEVLMKSVKLLQVLAQHYNHLQEQPQKALVDILSEVPEAVLQEVLPKVLKTELSSVLGSPEHLELFLLAQQKVPKKLEKLMGPVNLFSDENIPRLVTVLKMAATSVKKERKLPAVALDLLRLALQEDKFPWFWKEVVEQGLLKKQFWPASYLCFRLLGAALPLLSKEQLQLVMRGDLIRHYGEHMVTAKLPNHYKFAPEMNQYVEAFLEGCRDDAERQLAMVVAFTSVTNQGLPVMPTFWRVVKLLSPPALQGYVAWLRDMFLQPDLDALVDFSTNNQKKTQDASLHGPERAVFRLRKWIILRLVSIVDCVHAEKEEALTEEVARCEACSNPSFRGCSGQRNGPLASC
;
A
#
# COMPACT_ATOMS: atom_id res chain seq x y z
N MET A 1 -29.27 76.10 -11.95
CA MET A 1 -28.75 76.70 -13.20
C MET A 1 -27.25 76.83 -13.02
N ALA A 2 -26.47 76.24 -13.94
CA ALA A 2 -25.03 76.45 -14.21
C ALA A 2 -24.07 76.18 -13.02
N GLU A 3 -22.92 75.51 -13.11
CA GLU A 3 -22.07 75.11 -14.24
C GLU A 3 -21.21 73.92 -13.79
N THR A 4 -20.83 73.09 -14.76
CA THR A 4 -19.87 71.97 -14.64
C THR A 4 -18.44 72.46 -14.77
N GLU A 5 -17.55 72.02 -13.88
CA GLU A 5 -16.10 72.02 -14.11
C GLU A 5 -15.49 70.65 -13.75
N SER A 6 -14.59 70.22 -14.61
CA SER A 6 -13.97 68.90 -14.72
C SER A 6 -12.65 68.79 -13.94
N MET A 7 -12.51 67.64 -13.28
CA MET A 7 -11.31 66.88 -12.86
C MET A 7 -9.91 67.51 -12.98
N ASP A 8 -9.16 67.45 -11.86
CA ASP A 8 -7.77 66.98 -11.91
C ASP A 8 -7.28 66.32 -10.59
N VAL A 9 -6.53 65.23 -10.81
CA VAL A 9 -5.53 64.47 -10.01
C VAL A 9 -5.66 64.31 -8.48
N ALA A 10 -5.71 63.04 -8.02
CA ALA A 10 -5.32 62.64 -6.67
C ALA A 10 -4.22 61.56 -6.70
N GLU A 11 -3.04 61.91 -6.17
CA GLU A 11 -1.98 60.95 -5.80
C GLU A 11 -2.23 60.36 -4.39
N PRO A 12 -1.80 59.11 -4.12
CA PRO A 12 -2.17 58.40 -2.90
C PRO A 12 -1.17 58.57 -1.75
N VAL A 13 -1.75 58.63 -0.56
CA VAL A 13 -1.13 58.70 0.77
C VAL A 13 -0.29 57.44 1.09
N SER A 14 0.90 57.67 1.66
CA SER A 14 1.88 56.68 2.13
C SER A 14 1.38 55.78 3.28
N PRO A 15 1.80 54.51 3.37
CA PRO A 15 1.42 53.63 4.47
C PRO A 15 2.40 53.65 5.66
N VAL A 16 1.78 53.51 6.83
CA VAL A 16 2.29 53.48 8.21
C VAL A 16 3.25 52.32 8.50
N GLU A 17 4.22 52.61 9.37
CA GLU A 17 5.32 51.74 9.82
C GLU A 17 4.90 50.49 10.62
N VAL A 18 5.66 49.40 10.45
CA VAL A 18 5.59 48.13 11.21
C VAL A 18 6.73 48.09 12.23
N PRO A 19 6.52 47.66 13.49
CA PRO A 19 7.51 47.77 14.55
C PRO A 19 8.64 46.72 14.43
N LYS A 20 9.89 47.22 14.51
CA LYS A 20 11.14 46.46 14.55
C LYS A 20 11.28 45.74 15.90
N THR A 21 11.31 44.41 15.89
CA THR A 21 11.83 43.62 17.01
C THR A 21 13.34 43.45 16.83
N GLY A 22 14.12 43.93 17.80
CA GLY A 22 15.57 44.03 17.75
C GLY A 22 16.29 42.68 17.80
N ALA A 23 17.19 42.47 16.84
CA ALA A 23 18.32 41.55 16.94
C ALA A 23 19.59 42.41 17.05
N GLY A 24 20.47 42.09 18.00
CA GLY A 24 21.68 42.86 18.28
C GLY A 24 22.70 42.88 17.11
N PRO A 25 23.67 43.81 17.15
CA PRO A 25 24.54 44.12 16.00
C PRO A 25 25.44 42.96 15.51
N ALA A 26 25.74 41.99 16.38
CA ALA A 26 26.68 40.91 16.09
C ALA A 26 26.15 39.87 15.08
N ASP A 27 24.82 39.65 14.99
CA ASP A 27 24.24 38.60 14.14
C ASP A 27 24.10 39.03 12.66
N ARG A 28 24.25 40.33 12.37
CA ARG A 28 24.11 40.88 11.01
C ARG A 28 25.36 40.72 10.14
N HIS A 29 26.55 40.70 10.73
CA HIS A 29 27.81 40.62 9.97
C HIS A 29 28.11 39.22 9.41
N GLY A 30 27.57 38.15 10.01
CA GLY A 30 27.76 36.77 9.52
C GLY A 30 26.94 36.45 8.26
N LEU A 31 25.73 37.02 8.14
CA LEU A 31 24.81 36.75 7.03
C LEU A 31 25.28 37.29 5.66
N LEU A 32 26.13 38.33 5.65
CA LEU A 32 26.62 38.98 4.42
C LEU A 32 27.81 38.25 3.76
N LYS A 33 28.34 37.17 4.36
CA LYS A 33 29.47 36.39 3.82
C LYS A 33 29.06 35.17 2.97
N HIS A 34 27.77 34.84 2.91
CA HIS A 34 27.31 33.64 2.22
C HIS A 34 27.10 33.90 0.72
N SER A 35 27.63 33.03 -0.15
CA SER A 35 27.42 33.15 -1.61
C SER A 35 25.94 33.02 -1.96
N ARG A 36 25.46 33.79 -2.94
CA ARG A 36 24.07 33.74 -3.42
C ARG A 36 23.66 32.30 -3.80
N GLU A 37 24.54 31.60 -4.49
CA GLU A 37 24.40 30.19 -4.86
C GLU A 37 24.10 29.29 -3.65
N PHE A 38 24.81 29.46 -2.53
CA PHE A 38 24.58 28.67 -1.32
C PHE A 38 23.20 28.93 -0.70
N LEU A 39 22.71 30.16 -0.79
CA LEU A 39 21.38 30.51 -0.29
C LEU A 39 20.26 29.99 -1.21
N ASP A 40 20.51 29.92 -2.50
CA ASP A 40 19.55 29.45 -3.51
C ASP A 40 19.21 27.96 -3.33
N PHE A 41 20.15 27.14 -2.83
CA PHE A 41 19.88 25.73 -2.50
C PHE A 41 18.68 25.56 -1.56
N PHE A 42 18.54 26.40 -0.53
CA PHE A 42 17.41 26.31 0.41
C PHE A 42 16.08 26.70 -0.22
N TRP A 43 16.10 27.63 -1.18
CA TRP A 43 14.92 27.98 -1.95
C TRP A 43 14.48 26.83 -2.84
N ASP A 44 15.44 26.16 -3.48
CA ASP A 44 15.18 25.04 -4.38
C ASP A 44 14.72 23.78 -3.63
N ILE A 45 15.24 23.51 -2.43
CA ILE A 45 14.76 22.45 -1.54
C ILE A 45 13.27 22.63 -1.19
N ALA A 46 12.77 23.86 -1.14
CA ALA A 46 11.38 24.16 -0.82
C ALA A 46 10.42 24.10 -2.03
N LYS A 47 10.91 23.84 -3.25
CA LYS A 47 10.10 23.74 -4.47
C LYS A 47 9.30 22.43 -4.50
N PRO A 48 8.12 22.39 -5.16
CA PRO A 48 7.31 21.17 -5.21
C PRO A 48 7.88 20.08 -6.14
N GLN A 49 8.70 20.46 -7.13
CA GLN A 49 9.30 19.53 -8.10
C GLN A 49 10.32 18.61 -7.44
N GLN A 50 10.14 17.29 -7.55
CA GLN A 50 11.00 16.31 -6.88
C GLN A 50 12.45 16.39 -7.34
N GLU A 51 12.70 16.42 -8.65
CA GLU A 51 14.05 16.46 -9.23
C GLU A 51 14.84 17.68 -8.75
N THR A 52 14.24 18.87 -8.83
CA THR A 52 14.87 20.12 -8.37
C THR A 52 15.27 20.08 -6.90
N ARG A 53 14.45 19.44 -6.04
CA ARG A 53 14.77 19.33 -4.62
C ARG A 53 15.92 18.37 -4.34
N LEU A 54 15.94 17.23 -5.03
CA LEU A 54 16.99 16.23 -4.86
C LEU A 54 18.33 16.80 -5.34
N GLU A 55 18.33 17.43 -6.51
CA GLU A 55 19.50 18.11 -7.06
C GLU A 55 20.01 19.22 -6.15
N ALA A 56 19.12 20.06 -5.60
CA ALA A 56 19.52 21.11 -4.67
C ALA A 56 20.09 20.57 -3.35
N THR A 57 19.56 19.43 -2.88
CA THR A 57 20.09 18.76 -1.68
C THR A 57 21.50 18.22 -1.96
N GLU A 58 21.70 17.57 -3.10
CA GLU A 58 23.01 17.05 -3.51
C GLU A 58 24.04 18.17 -3.65
N LYS A 59 23.71 19.25 -4.37
CA LYS A 59 24.57 20.43 -4.52
C LYS A 59 24.92 21.08 -3.17
N LEU A 60 23.97 21.15 -2.24
CA LEU A 60 24.23 21.65 -0.89
C LEU A 60 25.26 20.77 -0.17
N LEU A 61 25.17 19.44 -0.28
CA LEU A 61 26.12 18.51 0.34
C LEU A 61 27.51 18.62 -0.28
N GLU A 62 27.60 18.67 -1.60
CA GLU A 62 28.86 18.88 -2.32
C GLU A 62 29.52 20.19 -1.91
N TYR A 63 28.75 21.28 -1.86
CA TYR A 63 29.22 22.59 -1.41
C TYR A 63 29.80 22.53 0.00
N LEU A 64 29.12 21.84 0.92
CA LEU A 64 29.56 21.71 2.31
C LEU A 64 30.78 20.79 2.46
N ARG A 65 30.93 19.75 1.63
CA ARG A 65 32.10 18.85 1.63
C ARG A 65 33.37 19.57 1.18
N ALA A 66 33.25 20.53 0.26
CA ALA A 66 34.37 21.34 -0.23
C ALA A 66 34.86 22.40 0.77
N ARG A 67 34.29 22.47 1.98
CA ARG A 67 34.62 23.46 3.01
C ARG A 67 35.29 22.81 4.23
N PRO A 68 36.06 23.58 5.02
CA PRO A 68 36.66 23.09 6.25
C PRO A 68 35.58 22.61 7.25
N LYS A 69 35.93 21.58 8.04
CA LYS A 69 35.08 21.09 9.13
C LYS A 69 34.79 22.23 10.12
N GLY A 70 33.54 22.35 10.55
CA GLY A 70 33.12 23.39 11.51
C GLY A 70 32.93 24.80 10.92
N SER A 71 32.84 24.93 9.59
CA SER A 71 32.58 26.20 8.90
C SER A 71 31.29 26.90 9.37
N SER A 72 31.26 28.24 9.24
CA SER A 72 30.05 29.04 9.48
C SER A 72 28.87 28.59 8.63
N GLU A 73 29.16 28.09 7.43
CA GLU A 73 28.24 27.60 6.42
C GLU A 73 27.55 26.32 6.87
N MET A 74 28.27 25.38 7.51
CA MET A 74 27.66 24.19 8.10
C MET A 74 26.67 24.56 9.21
N LYS A 75 27.08 25.45 10.13
CA LYS A 75 26.20 25.95 11.20
C LYS A 75 24.96 26.66 10.63
N TYR A 76 25.16 27.45 9.58
CA TYR A 76 24.06 28.13 8.89
C TYR A 76 23.12 27.14 8.21
N ALA A 77 23.66 26.14 7.49
CA ALA A 77 22.87 25.12 6.82
C ALA A 77 22.01 24.34 7.82
N LEU A 78 22.59 23.86 8.92
CA LEU A 78 21.84 23.21 10.00
C LEU A 78 20.74 24.12 10.55
N LYS A 79 21.07 25.38 10.88
CA LYS A 79 20.08 26.36 11.37
C LYS A 79 18.94 26.56 10.37
N ARG A 80 19.23 26.65 9.07
CA ARG A 80 18.21 26.84 8.01
C ARG A 80 17.36 25.60 7.80
N LEU A 81 17.95 24.41 7.72
CA LEU A 81 17.23 23.15 7.56
C LEU A 81 16.31 22.89 8.77
N ILE A 82 16.81 23.07 10.00
CA ILE A 82 16.00 22.98 11.22
C ILE A 82 14.86 24.00 11.18
N THR A 83 15.12 25.23 10.74
CA THR A 83 14.07 26.25 10.58
C THR A 83 13.02 25.85 9.52
N GLY A 84 13.46 25.16 8.48
CA GLY A 84 12.63 24.64 7.41
C GLY A 84 11.56 23.64 7.87
N LEU A 85 11.84 22.88 8.93
CA LEU A 85 10.93 21.86 9.47
C LEU A 85 9.58 22.45 9.92
N GLY A 86 9.58 23.69 10.41
CA GLY A 86 8.39 24.41 10.87
C GLY A 86 7.86 25.46 9.90
N VAL A 87 8.24 25.42 8.62
CA VAL A 87 7.75 26.40 7.63
C VAL A 87 6.24 26.23 7.40
N GLY A 88 5.54 27.34 7.18
CA GLY A 88 4.08 27.35 6.98
C GLY A 88 3.62 26.51 5.78
N ARG A 89 4.43 26.45 4.71
CA ARG A 89 4.17 25.64 3.51
C ARG A 89 4.31 24.15 3.81
N GLU A 90 3.19 23.45 3.86
CA GLU A 90 3.13 22.03 4.23
C GLU A 90 3.96 21.13 3.32
N THR A 91 3.98 21.41 2.01
CA THR A 91 4.74 20.61 1.05
C THR A 91 6.25 20.77 1.15
N ALA A 92 6.75 21.80 1.84
CA ALA A 92 8.18 22.03 2.00
C ALA A 92 8.77 21.30 3.23
N ARG A 93 7.96 21.03 4.27
CA ARG A 93 8.46 20.43 5.52
C ARG A 93 9.12 19.06 5.31
N PRO A 94 8.52 18.11 4.56
CA PRO A 94 9.17 16.83 4.29
C PRO A 94 10.48 16.98 3.50
N CYS A 95 10.60 18.02 2.68
CA CYS A 95 11.79 18.27 1.88
C CYS A 95 12.96 18.74 2.74
N TYR A 96 12.70 19.66 3.67
CA TYR A 96 13.69 20.07 4.67
C TYR A 96 14.06 18.92 5.61
N SER A 97 13.11 18.07 5.97
CA SER A 97 13.35 16.83 6.74
C SER A 97 14.33 15.90 6.02
N LEU A 98 14.08 15.64 4.73
CA LEU A 98 14.93 14.78 3.90
C LEU A 98 16.33 15.39 3.72
N ALA A 99 16.41 16.69 3.40
CA ALA A 99 17.70 17.36 3.24
C ALA A 99 18.52 17.34 4.54
N LEU A 100 17.87 17.49 5.70
CA LEU A 100 18.51 17.34 7.00
C LEU A 100 18.98 15.89 7.22
N ALA A 101 18.18 14.89 6.89
CA ALA A 101 18.55 13.48 7.00
C ALA A 101 19.81 13.17 6.17
N GLN A 102 19.85 13.62 4.91
CA GLN A 102 20.97 13.42 3.98
C GLN A 102 22.24 14.14 4.44
N LEU A 103 22.10 15.33 5.03
CA LEU A 103 23.22 16.04 5.66
C LEU A 103 23.75 15.25 6.86
N LEU A 104 22.90 14.80 7.77
CA LEU A 104 23.33 14.03 8.94
C LEU A 104 23.92 12.67 8.57
N GLN A 105 23.47 12.07 7.47
CA GLN A 105 24.05 10.86 6.91
C GLN A 105 25.45 11.12 6.32
N SER A 106 25.63 12.25 5.62
CA SER A 106 26.92 12.60 4.99
C SER A 106 27.98 13.07 5.99
N PHE A 107 27.59 13.63 7.13
CA PHE A 107 28.47 14.24 8.12
C PHE A 107 28.28 13.56 9.50
N GLU A 108 28.93 12.41 9.68
CA GLU A 108 28.81 11.60 10.90
C GLU A 108 29.38 12.27 12.17
N ASP A 109 30.24 13.27 12.01
CA ASP A 109 30.84 14.05 13.09
C ASP A 109 29.83 14.95 13.83
N ILE A 110 28.68 15.23 13.21
CA ILE A 110 27.61 16.02 13.82
C ILE A 110 26.85 15.17 14.85
N PRO A 111 26.84 15.51 16.15
CA PRO A 111 26.14 14.71 17.16
C PRO A 111 24.62 14.82 17.05
N LEU A 112 23.91 13.69 16.95
CA LEU A 112 22.44 13.69 16.84
C LEU A 112 21.76 14.33 18.05
N CYS A 113 22.30 14.14 19.26
CA CYS A 113 21.76 14.74 20.47
C CYS A 113 21.73 16.27 20.40
N SER A 114 22.77 16.90 19.81
CA SER A 114 22.82 18.35 19.61
C SER A 114 21.73 18.81 18.65
N ILE A 115 21.48 18.06 17.58
CA ILE A 115 20.45 18.39 16.59
C ILE A 115 19.05 18.27 17.19
N LEU A 116 18.78 17.17 17.90
CA LEU A 116 17.50 16.98 18.59
C LEU A 116 17.24 18.11 19.61
N GLN A 117 18.27 18.51 20.37
CA GLN A 117 18.17 19.63 21.31
C GLN A 117 17.87 20.95 20.58
N GLN A 118 18.58 21.28 19.49
CA GLN A 118 18.31 22.49 18.71
C GLN A 118 16.88 22.53 18.15
N ILE A 119 16.35 21.39 17.72
CA ILE A 119 14.95 21.26 17.27
C ILE A 119 14.00 21.54 18.44
N GLN A 120 14.22 20.90 19.59
CA GLN A 120 13.36 21.05 20.78
C GLN A 120 13.42 22.46 21.39
N GLU A 121 14.57 23.11 21.34
CA GLU A 121 14.73 24.50 21.78
C GLU A 121 13.97 25.46 20.88
N LYS A 122 14.10 25.29 19.56
CA LYS A 122 13.42 26.14 18.57
C LYS A 122 11.90 25.93 18.55
N TYR A 123 11.46 24.69 18.65
CA TYR A 123 10.06 24.29 18.56
C TYR A 123 9.52 23.76 19.89
N ASN A 124 9.88 24.45 20.98
CA ASN A 124 9.46 24.09 22.32
C ASN A 124 7.93 24.26 22.47
N LEU A 125 7.22 23.15 22.66
CA LEU A 125 5.75 23.12 22.70
C LEU A 125 5.13 23.95 23.83
N GLN A 126 5.88 24.26 24.91
CA GLN A 126 5.40 25.08 26.02
C GLN A 126 5.59 26.58 25.78
N LYS A 127 6.56 26.98 24.94
CA LYS A 127 6.95 28.38 24.74
C LYS A 127 6.40 28.98 23.44
N VAL A 128 5.97 28.15 22.50
CA VAL A 128 5.48 28.61 21.20
C VAL A 128 4.12 29.31 21.30
N LYS A 129 3.95 30.39 20.53
CA LYS A 129 2.66 31.09 20.40
C LYS A 129 1.61 30.14 19.80
N LYS A 130 0.33 30.35 20.12
CA LYS A 130 -0.79 29.51 19.65
C LYS A 130 -0.80 29.27 18.13
N GLY A 131 -0.51 30.29 17.32
CA GLY A 131 -0.44 30.17 15.85
C GLY A 131 0.76 29.37 15.33
N MET A 132 1.80 29.17 16.14
CA MET A 132 2.99 28.37 15.82
C MET A 132 2.94 26.96 16.40
N MET A 133 1.89 26.59 17.13
CA MET A 133 1.76 25.27 17.73
C MET A 133 1.75 24.16 16.69
N ARG A 134 0.90 24.25 15.65
CA ARG A 134 0.85 23.26 14.57
C ARG A 134 2.18 23.15 13.80
N PRO A 135 2.81 24.25 13.35
CA PRO A 135 4.15 24.20 12.78
C PRO A 135 5.21 23.57 13.70
N ALA A 136 5.19 23.87 15.00
CA ALA A 136 6.12 23.29 15.97
C ALA A 136 5.92 21.78 16.15
N LEU A 137 4.66 21.32 16.19
CA LEU A 137 4.34 19.89 16.22
C LEU A 137 4.90 19.15 15.01
N PHE A 138 4.66 19.68 13.80
CA PHE A 138 5.23 19.10 12.57
C PHE A 138 6.76 19.16 12.57
N ALA A 139 7.34 20.26 13.05
CA ALA A 139 8.79 20.40 13.06
C ALA A 139 9.48 19.38 13.98
N ASN A 140 8.90 19.09 15.14
CA ASN A 140 9.41 18.04 16.03
C ASN A 140 9.26 16.65 15.38
N LEU A 141 8.11 16.35 14.75
CA LEU A 141 7.88 15.09 14.05
C LEU A 141 8.88 14.87 12.91
N PHE A 142 8.98 15.84 11.98
CA PHE A 142 9.94 15.79 10.88
C PHE A 142 11.39 15.81 11.37
N GLY A 143 11.66 16.49 12.48
CA GLY A 143 12.96 16.43 13.15
C GLY A 143 13.36 15.01 13.53
N VAL A 144 12.47 14.29 14.21
CA VAL A 144 12.71 12.87 14.57
C VAL A 144 12.83 12.00 13.31
N LEU A 145 11.97 12.20 12.30
CA LEU A 145 12.06 11.48 11.03
C LEU A 145 13.39 11.74 10.31
N ALA A 146 13.93 12.96 10.35
CA ALA A 146 15.23 13.27 9.76
C ALA A 146 16.38 12.52 10.47
N LEU A 147 16.34 12.45 11.81
CA LEU A 147 17.30 11.65 12.58
C LEU A 147 17.20 10.17 12.22
N PHE A 148 15.98 9.64 12.12
CA PHE A 148 15.74 8.25 11.74
C PHE A 148 16.22 7.94 10.31
N GLN A 149 15.79 8.73 9.33
CA GLN A 149 16.13 8.56 7.91
C GLN A 149 17.63 8.75 7.62
N SER A 150 18.38 9.40 8.49
CA SER A 150 19.85 9.43 8.38
C SER A 150 20.51 8.06 8.59
N GLY A 151 19.77 7.06 9.09
CA GLY A 151 20.27 5.73 9.44
C GLY A 151 21.10 5.69 10.73
N ARG A 152 21.23 6.82 11.43
CA ARG A 152 22.08 6.96 12.62
C ARG A 152 21.31 6.82 13.94
N LEU A 153 20.01 7.16 13.96
CA LEU A 153 19.19 7.13 15.20
C LEU A 153 19.17 5.75 15.87
N VAL A 154 19.06 4.68 15.08
CA VAL A 154 19.00 3.29 15.57
C VAL A 154 20.29 2.87 16.28
N LYS A 155 21.42 3.53 15.99
CA LYS A 155 22.73 3.25 16.58
C LYS A 155 22.99 4.03 17.88
N ASP A 156 22.18 5.04 18.18
CA ASP A 156 22.33 5.94 19.33
C ASP A 156 21.16 5.77 20.30
N SER A 157 21.35 4.92 21.32
CA SER A 157 20.30 4.56 22.28
C SER A 157 19.78 5.76 23.08
N GLU A 158 20.64 6.73 23.42
CA GLU A 158 20.23 7.90 24.19
C GLU A 158 19.29 8.80 23.37
N VAL A 159 19.66 9.07 22.12
CA VAL A 159 18.85 9.91 21.22
C VAL A 159 17.58 9.18 20.77
N LEU A 160 17.65 7.87 20.58
CA LEU A 160 16.48 7.02 20.34
C LEU A 160 15.47 7.16 21.47
N MET A 161 15.90 7.01 22.72
CA MET A 161 15.01 7.13 23.89
C MET A 161 14.39 8.53 24.01
N LYS A 162 15.14 9.59 23.71
CA LYS A 162 14.61 10.97 23.69
C LYS A 162 13.59 11.15 22.56
N SER A 163 13.85 10.59 21.39
CA SER A 163 12.96 10.62 20.23
C SER A 163 11.65 9.87 20.49
N VAL A 164 11.71 8.68 21.09
CA VAL A 164 10.53 7.89 21.49
C VAL A 164 9.64 8.68 22.44
N LYS A 165 10.22 9.27 23.50
CA LYS A 165 9.46 10.12 24.44
C LYS A 165 8.82 11.31 23.75
N LEU A 166 9.53 11.95 22.82
CA LEU A 166 8.99 13.07 22.05
C LEU A 166 7.81 12.62 21.19
N LEU A 167 7.91 11.49 20.48
CA LEU A 167 6.81 10.94 19.68
C LEU A 167 5.58 10.61 20.52
N GLN A 168 5.76 10.09 21.74
CA GLN A 168 4.65 9.84 22.67
C GLN A 168 3.93 11.13 23.09
N VAL A 169 4.67 12.22 23.34
CA VAL A 169 4.08 13.54 23.60
C VAL A 169 3.34 14.06 22.36
N LEU A 170 3.94 13.93 21.18
CA LEU A 170 3.32 14.36 19.92
C LEU A 170 2.03 13.59 19.60
N ALA A 171 1.97 12.29 19.94
CA ALA A 171 0.80 11.45 19.76
C ALA A 171 -0.45 11.93 20.54
N GLN A 172 -0.26 12.72 21.61
CA GLN A 172 -1.38 13.34 22.36
C GLN A 172 -2.08 14.43 21.55
N HIS A 173 -1.46 14.94 20.47
CA HIS A 173 -1.99 15.99 19.61
C HIS A 173 -2.61 15.45 18.31
N TYR A 174 -3.48 14.45 18.45
CA TYR A 174 -4.15 13.77 17.32
C TYR A 174 -4.82 14.74 16.34
N ASN A 175 -5.47 15.80 16.83
CA ASN A 175 -6.15 16.80 15.98
C ASN A 175 -5.22 17.51 14.98
N HIS A 176 -3.90 17.50 15.21
CA HIS A 176 -2.92 18.15 14.35
C HIS A 176 -2.09 17.18 13.53
N LEU A 177 -1.64 16.08 14.16
CA LEU A 177 -0.69 15.14 13.54
C LEU A 177 -1.33 13.80 13.14
N GLN A 178 -2.59 13.57 13.52
CA GLN A 178 -3.31 12.31 13.28
C GLN A 178 -2.47 11.11 13.75
N GLU A 179 -2.42 10.02 12.98
CA GLU A 179 -1.66 8.80 13.27
C GLU A 179 -0.13 8.91 13.06
N GLN A 180 0.38 10.01 12.51
CA GLN A 180 1.78 10.09 12.05
C GLN A 180 2.84 9.84 13.13
N PRO A 181 2.71 10.34 14.38
CA PRO A 181 3.72 10.09 15.42
C PRO A 181 3.80 8.62 15.82
N GLN A 182 2.65 7.93 15.87
CA GLN A 182 2.57 6.51 16.18
C GLN A 182 3.14 5.67 15.04
N LYS A 183 2.84 6.02 13.79
CA LYS A 183 3.44 5.37 12.62
C LYS A 183 4.96 5.52 12.60
N ALA A 184 5.46 6.74 12.81
CA ALA A 184 6.91 6.99 12.90
C ALA A 184 7.57 6.19 14.02
N LEU A 185 6.89 6.02 15.16
CA LEU A 185 7.35 5.21 16.27
C LEU A 185 7.45 3.72 15.89
N VAL A 186 6.44 3.17 15.21
CA VAL A 186 6.48 1.78 14.71
C VAL A 186 7.59 1.61 13.68
N ASP A 187 7.71 2.52 12.70
CA ASP A 187 8.76 2.50 11.67
C ASP A 187 10.17 2.55 12.29
N ILE A 188 10.37 3.33 13.36
CA ILE A 188 11.65 3.38 14.07
C ILE A 188 11.92 2.05 14.78
N LEU A 189 10.92 1.52 15.50
CA LEU A 189 11.07 0.30 16.28
C LEU A 189 11.17 -0.97 15.41
N SER A 190 10.68 -0.94 14.17
CA SER A 190 10.88 -2.04 13.22
C SER A 190 12.32 -2.15 12.75
N GLU A 191 13.11 -1.08 12.83
CA GLU A 191 14.52 -1.08 12.44
C GLU A 191 15.50 -1.28 13.61
N VAL A 192 15.06 -1.19 14.88
CA VAL A 192 15.97 -1.39 16.01
C VAL A 192 16.33 -2.87 16.25
N PRO A 193 17.54 -3.16 16.78
CA PRO A 193 17.91 -4.49 17.23
C PRO A 193 16.98 -5.01 18.32
N GLU A 194 16.78 -6.33 18.38
CA GLU A 194 15.89 -6.97 19.35
C GLU A 194 16.24 -6.62 20.81
N ALA A 195 17.55 -6.56 21.13
CA ALA A 195 18.01 -6.19 22.48
C ALA A 195 17.50 -4.80 22.90
N VAL A 196 17.59 -3.82 22.00
CA VAL A 196 17.09 -2.46 22.25
C VAL A 196 15.56 -2.45 22.33
N LEU A 197 14.89 -3.20 21.45
CA LEU A 197 13.43 -3.32 21.49
C LEU A 197 12.94 -3.87 22.83
N GLN A 198 13.61 -4.87 23.42
CA GLN A 198 13.25 -5.43 24.73
C GLN A 198 13.30 -4.40 25.86
N GLU A 199 14.20 -3.43 25.79
CA GLU A 199 14.35 -2.35 26.78
C GLU A 199 13.34 -1.22 26.57
N VAL A 200 13.02 -0.91 25.31
CA VAL A 200 12.10 0.18 24.95
C VAL A 200 10.63 -0.25 25.09
N LEU A 201 10.32 -1.51 24.79
CA LEU A 201 8.95 -2.03 24.72
C LEU A 201 8.09 -1.71 25.96
N PRO A 202 8.55 -1.91 27.21
CA PRO A 202 7.74 -1.62 28.40
C PRO A 202 7.36 -0.13 28.55
N LYS A 203 8.10 0.77 27.90
CA LYS A 203 7.86 2.22 27.96
C LYS A 203 6.86 2.69 26.90
N VAL A 204 6.62 1.87 25.89
CA VAL A 204 5.85 2.25 24.68
C VAL A 204 4.58 1.43 24.54
N LEU A 205 4.65 0.12 24.81
CA LEU A 205 3.52 -0.78 24.72
C LEU A 205 2.57 -0.56 25.90
N LYS A 206 1.29 -0.42 25.60
CA LYS A 206 0.23 -0.42 26.62
C LYS A 206 -0.03 -1.87 27.03
N THR A 207 -0.04 -2.13 28.34
CA THR A 207 -0.17 -3.49 28.90
C THR A 207 -1.60 -4.05 28.82
N GLU A 208 -2.60 -3.23 28.50
CA GLU A 208 -3.97 -3.66 28.34
C GLU A 208 -4.31 -4.00 26.89
N LEU A 209 -4.91 -5.18 26.66
CA LEU A 209 -5.30 -5.61 25.32
C LEU A 209 -6.37 -4.71 24.67
N SER A 210 -7.27 -4.15 25.47
CA SER A 210 -8.25 -3.14 25.03
C SER A 210 -7.58 -1.93 24.39
N SER A 211 -6.44 -1.51 24.95
CA SER A 211 -5.65 -0.40 24.46
C SER A 211 -4.85 -0.75 23.21
N VAL A 212 -4.33 -1.98 23.12
CA VAL A 212 -3.67 -2.51 21.91
C VAL A 212 -4.64 -2.53 20.73
N LEU A 213 -5.87 -3.00 20.96
CA LEU A 213 -6.96 -3.02 19.97
C LEU A 213 -7.68 -1.68 19.83
N GLY A 214 -7.07 -0.58 20.28
CA GLY A 214 -7.64 0.76 20.21
C GLY A 214 -7.31 1.52 18.91
N SER A 215 -6.19 1.21 18.26
CA SER A 215 -5.84 1.79 16.95
C SER A 215 -4.94 0.85 16.13
N PRO A 216 -4.86 1.03 14.80
CA PRO A 216 -4.00 0.22 13.94
C PRO A 216 -2.53 0.20 14.39
N GLU A 217 -2.00 1.34 14.81
CA GLU A 217 -0.58 1.50 15.15
C GLU A 217 -0.23 0.84 16.48
N HIS A 218 -1.15 0.85 17.45
CA HIS A 218 -0.95 0.11 18.71
C HIS A 218 -0.97 -1.40 18.47
N LEU A 219 -1.84 -1.88 17.59
CA LEU A 219 -1.88 -3.29 17.19
C LEU A 219 -0.62 -3.67 16.39
N GLU A 220 -0.16 -2.81 15.49
CA GLU A 220 1.06 -3.03 14.72
C GLU A 220 2.30 -3.10 15.64
N LEU A 221 2.40 -2.23 16.64
CA LEU A 221 3.45 -2.31 17.67
C LEU A 221 3.40 -3.65 18.44
N PHE A 222 2.19 -4.11 18.79
CA PHE A 222 2.03 -5.41 19.44
C PHE A 222 2.47 -6.56 18.54
N LEU A 223 2.07 -6.56 17.27
CA LEU A 223 2.46 -7.61 16.31
C LEU A 223 3.96 -7.60 16.05
N LEU A 224 4.58 -6.42 15.95
CA LEU A 224 6.03 -6.27 15.86
C LEU A 224 6.73 -6.87 17.09
N ALA A 225 6.21 -6.61 18.28
CA ALA A 225 6.75 -7.17 19.52
C ALA A 225 6.57 -8.69 19.59
N GLN A 226 5.43 -9.22 19.13
CA GLN A 226 5.17 -10.66 19.03
C GLN A 226 6.15 -11.34 18.07
N GLN A 227 6.48 -10.69 16.95
CA GLN A 227 7.40 -11.23 15.95
C GLN A 227 8.86 -11.22 16.43
N LYS A 228 9.32 -10.10 17.02
CA LYS A 228 10.74 -9.91 17.37
C LYS A 228 11.11 -10.31 18.79
N VAL A 229 10.23 -10.11 19.76
CA VAL A 229 10.53 -10.28 21.19
C VAL A 229 9.40 -10.98 21.97
N PRO A 230 8.90 -12.14 21.49
CA PRO A 230 7.70 -12.79 22.04
C PRO A 230 7.82 -13.11 23.54
N LYS A 231 8.99 -13.59 24.00
CA LYS A 231 9.25 -13.91 25.41
C LYS A 231 9.13 -12.69 26.33
N LYS A 232 9.46 -11.50 25.84
CA LYS A 232 9.35 -10.25 26.62
C LYS A 232 7.90 -9.78 26.63
N LEU A 233 7.20 -9.90 25.51
CA LEU A 233 5.79 -9.55 25.38
C LEU A 233 4.91 -10.41 26.30
N GLU A 234 5.13 -11.73 26.32
CA GLU A 234 4.42 -12.66 27.21
C GLU A 234 4.64 -12.32 28.69
N LYS A 235 5.83 -11.87 29.08
CA LYS A 235 6.09 -11.39 30.45
C LYS A 235 5.35 -10.09 30.80
N LEU A 236 5.06 -9.24 29.82
CA LEU A 236 4.41 -7.95 30.04
C LEU A 236 2.88 -8.05 30.05
N MET A 237 2.31 -8.90 29.20
CA MET A 237 0.86 -8.98 28.97
C MET A 237 0.24 -10.34 29.32
N GLY A 238 1.07 -11.35 29.60
CA GLY A 238 0.62 -12.74 29.68
C GLY A 238 0.33 -13.35 28.30
N PRO A 239 -0.23 -14.57 28.27
CA PRO A 239 -0.68 -15.19 27.03
C PRO A 239 -1.88 -14.40 26.47
N VAL A 240 -1.76 -13.93 25.23
CA VAL A 240 -2.80 -13.15 24.55
C VAL A 240 -3.34 -13.96 23.37
N ASN A 241 -4.66 -14.11 23.28
CA ASN A 241 -5.32 -14.65 22.11
C ASN A 241 -6.05 -13.52 21.36
N LEU A 242 -5.46 -13.02 20.28
CA LEU A 242 -6.04 -11.96 19.46
C LEU A 242 -7.32 -12.39 18.73
N PHE A 243 -7.49 -13.69 18.47
CA PHE A 243 -8.59 -14.23 17.67
C PHE A 243 -9.72 -14.84 18.51
N SER A 244 -9.84 -14.47 19.79
CA SER A 244 -10.99 -14.84 20.62
C SER A 244 -12.26 -14.10 20.21
N ASP A 245 -13.42 -14.68 20.51
CA ASP A 245 -14.74 -14.10 20.22
C ASP A 245 -14.91 -12.68 20.76
N GLU A 246 -14.35 -12.42 21.95
CA GLU A 246 -14.40 -11.12 22.61
C GLU A 246 -13.60 -10.04 21.86
N ASN A 247 -12.51 -10.43 21.19
CA ASN A 247 -11.57 -9.52 20.55
C ASN A 247 -11.89 -9.26 19.07
N ILE A 248 -12.52 -10.21 18.38
CA ILE A 248 -12.86 -10.11 16.95
C ILE A 248 -13.59 -8.81 16.59
N PRO A 249 -14.65 -8.36 17.32
CA PRO A 249 -15.33 -7.11 16.99
C PRO A 249 -14.43 -5.87 17.03
N ARG A 250 -13.47 -5.85 17.98
CA ARG A 250 -12.49 -4.76 18.10
C ARG A 250 -11.45 -4.84 16.99
N LEU A 251 -10.96 -6.04 16.68
CA LEU A 251 -10.03 -6.28 15.58
C LEU A 251 -10.61 -5.82 14.23
N VAL A 252 -11.87 -6.17 13.95
CA VAL A 252 -12.59 -5.72 12.76
C VAL A 252 -12.72 -4.19 12.73
N THR A 253 -12.95 -3.55 13.88
CA THR A 253 -13.03 -2.09 13.98
C THR A 253 -11.68 -1.44 13.66
N VAL A 254 -10.59 -1.95 14.22
CA VAL A 254 -9.22 -1.51 13.94
C VAL A 254 -8.86 -1.67 12.46
N LEU A 255 -9.19 -2.81 11.86
CA LEU A 255 -8.94 -3.04 10.43
C LEU A 255 -9.77 -2.11 9.52
N LYS A 256 -10.98 -1.71 9.93
CA LYS A 256 -11.76 -0.68 9.22
C LYS A 256 -11.12 0.71 9.33
N MET A 257 -10.54 1.04 10.48
CA MET A 257 -9.75 2.28 10.65
C MET A 257 -8.53 2.26 9.73
N ALA A 258 -7.77 1.15 9.74
CA ALA A 258 -6.60 0.95 8.87
C ALA A 258 -6.98 1.09 7.39
N ALA A 259 -8.05 0.41 6.96
CA ALA A 259 -8.57 0.51 5.59
C ALA A 259 -8.94 1.95 5.17
N THR A 260 -9.45 2.75 6.10
CA THR A 260 -9.81 4.15 5.85
C THR A 260 -8.57 5.02 5.68
N SER A 261 -7.54 4.81 6.52
CA SER A 261 -6.28 5.56 6.46
C SER A 261 -5.57 5.38 5.11
N VAL A 262 -5.50 4.14 4.61
CA VAL A 262 -4.77 3.81 3.36
C VAL A 262 -5.59 3.92 2.08
N LYS A 263 -6.83 4.43 2.17
CA LYS A 263 -7.76 4.50 1.04
C LYS A 263 -7.15 5.24 -0.16
N LYS A 264 -6.36 6.29 0.10
CA LYS A 264 -5.72 7.11 -0.94
C LYS A 264 -4.47 6.45 -1.51
N GLU A 265 -3.64 5.84 -0.67
CA GLU A 265 -2.41 5.18 -1.13
C GLU A 265 -2.67 3.87 -1.88
N ARG A 266 -3.86 3.27 -1.71
CA ARG A 266 -4.24 2.00 -2.34
C ARG A 266 -3.25 0.86 -2.02
N LYS A 267 -2.80 0.82 -0.77
CA LYS A 267 -1.88 -0.22 -0.26
C LYS A 267 -2.57 -1.13 0.73
N LEU A 268 -2.01 -2.32 0.94
CA LEU A 268 -2.40 -3.20 2.05
C LEU A 268 -1.76 -2.67 3.33
N PRO A 269 -2.53 -2.40 4.41
CA PRO A 269 -1.94 -2.05 5.71
C PRO A 269 -1.06 -3.19 6.24
N ALA A 270 0.13 -2.85 6.77
CA ALA A 270 1.05 -3.83 7.34
C ALA A 270 0.39 -4.68 8.43
N VAL A 271 -0.38 -4.04 9.32
CA VAL A 271 -1.17 -4.70 10.37
C VAL A 271 -2.07 -5.83 9.85
N ALA A 272 -2.66 -5.70 8.65
CA ALA A 272 -3.52 -6.74 8.08
C ALA A 272 -2.71 -7.96 7.60
N LEU A 273 -1.54 -7.71 7.01
CA LEU A 273 -0.62 -8.76 6.56
C LEU A 273 0.02 -9.48 7.75
N ASP A 274 0.38 -8.75 8.81
CA ASP A 274 1.00 -9.34 10.00
C ASP A 274 0.00 -10.15 10.82
N LEU A 275 -1.29 -9.75 10.86
CA LEU A 275 -2.35 -10.59 11.42
C LEU A 275 -2.55 -11.89 10.64
N LEU A 276 -2.49 -11.83 9.30
CA LEU A 276 -2.57 -13.02 8.47
C LEU A 276 -1.41 -13.99 8.78
N ARG A 277 -0.18 -13.46 8.87
CA ARG A 277 1.00 -14.26 9.23
C ARG A 277 0.85 -14.87 10.62
N LEU A 278 0.38 -14.10 11.60
CA LEU A 278 0.15 -14.60 12.95
C LEU A 278 -0.93 -15.69 12.97
N ALA A 279 -2.04 -15.52 12.23
CA ALA A 279 -3.10 -16.51 12.15
C ALA A 279 -2.60 -17.83 11.51
N LEU A 280 -1.71 -17.75 10.53
CA LEU A 280 -1.05 -18.93 9.94
C LEU A 280 -0.09 -19.59 10.95
N GLN A 281 0.68 -18.81 11.70
CA GLN A 281 1.61 -19.32 12.70
C GLN A 281 0.92 -19.99 13.89
N GLU A 282 -0.23 -19.47 14.31
CA GLU A 282 -1.02 -19.99 15.44
C GLU A 282 -2.04 -21.07 15.04
N ASP A 283 -2.03 -21.53 13.79
CA ASP A 283 -3.02 -22.47 13.22
C ASP A 283 -4.49 -22.01 13.40
N LYS A 284 -4.71 -20.70 13.34
CA LYS A 284 -6.02 -20.04 13.46
C LYS A 284 -6.50 -19.44 12.14
N PHE A 285 -5.84 -19.75 11.03
CA PHE A 285 -6.15 -19.18 9.73
C PHE A 285 -7.61 -19.36 9.30
N PRO A 286 -8.23 -20.56 9.36
CA PRO A 286 -9.64 -20.74 8.95
C PRO A 286 -10.59 -19.85 9.76
N TRP A 287 -10.31 -19.72 11.06
CA TRP A 287 -11.08 -18.91 11.98
C TRP A 287 -10.93 -17.41 11.70
N PHE A 288 -9.68 -16.95 11.54
CA PHE A 288 -9.37 -15.57 11.15
C PHE A 288 -10.06 -15.19 9.83
N TRP A 289 -9.95 -16.05 8.82
CA TRP A 289 -10.52 -15.77 7.50
C TRP A 289 -12.03 -15.66 7.57
N LYS A 290 -12.70 -16.62 8.21
CA LYS A 290 -14.15 -16.65 8.32
C LYS A 290 -14.67 -15.49 9.17
N GLU A 291 -14.21 -15.34 10.40
CA GLU A 291 -14.82 -14.43 11.36
C GLU A 291 -14.37 -12.98 11.18
N VAL A 292 -13.09 -12.74 10.87
CA VAL A 292 -12.54 -11.39 10.73
C VAL A 292 -12.75 -10.86 9.32
N VAL A 293 -12.35 -11.63 8.30
CA VAL A 293 -12.39 -11.16 6.90
C VAL A 293 -13.82 -11.23 6.36
N GLU A 294 -14.43 -12.41 6.33
CA GLU A 294 -15.73 -12.59 5.68
C GLU A 294 -16.89 -12.06 6.53
N GLN A 295 -17.05 -12.52 7.77
CA GLN A 295 -18.15 -12.12 8.64
C GLN A 295 -17.96 -10.74 9.29
N GLY A 296 -16.72 -10.24 9.39
CA GLY A 296 -16.39 -8.97 10.02
C GLY A 296 -16.29 -7.81 9.04
N LEU A 297 -15.35 -7.91 8.10
CA LEU A 297 -15.02 -6.83 7.17
C LEU A 297 -16.03 -6.73 6.01
N LEU A 298 -16.56 -7.85 5.50
CA LEU A 298 -17.49 -7.84 4.35
C LEU A 298 -18.97 -7.65 4.72
N LYS A 299 -19.39 -7.95 5.96
CA LYS A 299 -20.81 -7.95 6.40
C LYS A 299 -21.57 -6.62 6.23
N LYS A 300 -20.87 -5.50 6.07
CA LYS A 300 -21.46 -4.20 5.70
C LYS A 300 -20.73 -3.69 4.46
N GLN A 301 -21.47 -3.23 3.45
CA GLN A 301 -20.89 -2.66 2.22
C GLN A 301 -20.04 -1.42 2.53
N PHE A 302 -18.78 -1.66 2.84
CA PHE A 302 -17.78 -0.66 3.17
C PHE A 302 -16.57 -0.86 2.26
N TRP A 303 -16.57 -0.14 1.13
CA TRP A 303 -15.60 -0.33 0.05
C TRP A 303 -14.13 -0.28 0.47
N PRO A 304 -13.67 0.62 1.37
CA PRO A 304 -12.28 0.58 1.83
C PRO A 304 -11.90 -0.77 2.44
N ALA A 305 -12.77 -1.39 3.24
CA ALA A 305 -12.54 -2.74 3.75
C ALA A 305 -12.61 -3.80 2.65
N SER A 306 -13.55 -3.69 1.69
CA SER A 306 -13.59 -4.60 0.54
C SER A 306 -12.26 -4.63 -0.22
N TYR A 307 -11.70 -3.45 -0.54
CA TYR A 307 -10.41 -3.36 -1.23
C TYR A 307 -9.24 -3.84 -0.38
N LEU A 308 -9.27 -3.61 0.95
CA LEU A 308 -8.30 -4.22 1.85
C LEU A 308 -8.37 -5.74 1.77
N CYS A 309 -9.57 -6.34 1.82
CA CYS A 309 -9.76 -7.78 1.75
C CYS A 309 -9.28 -8.34 0.40
N PHE A 310 -9.55 -7.67 -0.73
CA PHE A 310 -9.04 -8.10 -2.03
C PHE A 310 -7.51 -8.08 -2.10
N ARG A 311 -6.86 -7.07 -1.52
CA ARG A 311 -5.39 -7.05 -1.40
C ARG A 311 -4.88 -8.13 -0.46
N LEU A 312 -5.59 -8.38 0.64
CA LEU A 312 -5.24 -9.44 1.58
C LEU A 312 -5.33 -10.83 0.93
N LEU A 313 -6.35 -11.08 0.11
CA LEU A 313 -6.46 -12.29 -0.71
C LEU A 313 -5.25 -12.45 -1.62
N GLY A 314 -4.90 -11.41 -2.40
CA GLY A 314 -3.73 -11.44 -3.27
C GLY A 314 -2.42 -11.70 -2.52
N ALA A 315 -2.22 -11.01 -1.40
CA ALA A 315 -1.03 -11.18 -0.56
C ALA A 315 -0.99 -12.54 0.18
N ALA A 316 -2.15 -13.16 0.40
CA ALA A 316 -2.24 -14.47 1.04
C ALA A 316 -1.81 -15.60 0.11
N LEU A 317 -2.09 -15.51 -1.20
CA LEU A 317 -1.84 -16.58 -2.18
C LEU A 317 -0.52 -17.35 -1.98
N PRO A 318 0.68 -16.70 -1.90
CA PRO A 318 1.94 -17.42 -1.74
C PRO A 318 2.12 -18.08 -0.37
N LEU A 319 1.35 -17.67 0.65
CA LEU A 319 1.46 -18.13 2.03
C LEU A 319 0.55 -19.32 2.35
N LEU A 320 -0.47 -19.60 1.51
CA LEU A 320 -1.49 -20.61 1.81
C LEU A 320 -1.07 -22.03 1.41
N SER A 321 -1.44 -23.01 2.22
CA SER A 321 -1.47 -24.42 1.82
C SER A 321 -2.54 -24.68 0.74
N LYS A 322 -2.54 -25.87 0.13
CA LYS A 322 -3.55 -26.27 -0.87
C LYS A 322 -4.97 -26.26 -0.30
N GLU A 323 -5.13 -26.74 0.92
CA GLU A 323 -6.42 -26.78 1.64
C GLU A 323 -6.90 -25.36 1.98
N GLN A 324 -5.99 -24.51 2.45
CA GLN A 324 -6.29 -23.12 2.76
C GLN A 324 -6.65 -22.33 1.50
N LEU A 325 -5.95 -22.57 0.38
CA LEU A 325 -6.29 -21.98 -0.91
C LEU A 325 -7.71 -22.37 -1.34
N GLN A 326 -8.08 -23.65 -1.23
CA GLN A 326 -9.44 -24.10 -1.54
C GLN A 326 -10.48 -23.44 -0.63
N LEU A 327 -10.18 -23.29 0.66
CA LEU A 327 -11.07 -22.61 1.61
C LEU A 327 -11.33 -21.17 1.19
N VAL A 328 -10.28 -20.37 0.93
CA VAL A 328 -10.46 -18.95 0.57
C VAL A 328 -11.11 -18.76 -0.80
N MET A 329 -10.82 -19.66 -1.75
CA MET A 329 -11.33 -19.57 -3.11
C MET A 329 -12.76 -20.10 -3.26
N ARG A 330 -13.33 -20.73 -2.22
CA ARG A 330 -14.75 -21.11 -2.14
C ARG A 330 -15.56 -20.23 -1.18
N GLY A 331 -14.91 -19.24 -0.57
CA GLY A 331 -15.49 -18.35 0.44
C GLY A 331 -16.30 -17.18 -0.14
N ASP A 332 -16.80 -16.32 0.76
CA ASP A 332 -17.60 -15.14 0.41
C ASP A 332 -16.75 -14.02 -0.17
N LEU A 333 -15.47 -13.94 0.20
CA LEU A 333 -14.59 -12.90 -0.32
C LEU A 333 -14.39 -13.01 -1.84
N ILE A 334 -14.20 -14.23 -2.35
CA ILE A 334 -13.98 -14.42 -3.79
C ILE A 334 -15.27 -14.16 -4.59
N ARG A 335 -16.45 -14.47 -4.03
CA ARG A 335 -17.76 -14.11 -4.61
C ARG A 335 -17.90 -12.59 -4.70
N HIS A 336 -17.57 -11.89 -3.62
CA HIS A 336 -17.61 -10.42 -3.58
C HIS A 336 -16.61 -9.78 -4.56
N TYR A 337 -15.42 -10.37 -4.70
CA TYR A 337 -14.47 -9.97 -5.74
C TYR A 337 -15.05 -10.18 -7.16
N GLY A 338 -15.68 -11.33 -7.40
CA GLY A 338 -16.39 -11.60 -8.65
C GLY A 338 -17.50 -10.58 -8.95
N GLU A 339 -18.33 -10.26 -7.96
CA GLU A 339 -19.36 -9.22 -8.08
C GLU A 339 -18.76 -7.86 -8.44
N HIS A 340 -17.65 -7.49 -7.80
CA HIS A 340 -16.90 -6.28 -8.13
C HIS A 340 -16.39 -6.29 -9.58
N MET A 341 -15.81 -7.39 -10.05
CA MET A 341 -15.31 -7.56 -11.43
C MET A 341 -16.41 -7.34 -12.48
N VAL A 342 -17.64 -7.76 -12.20
CA VAL A 342 -18.78 -7.59 -13.10
C VAL A 342 -19.32 -6.16 -13.07
N THR A 343 -19.42 -5.56 -11.88
CA THR A 343 -20.10 -4.28 -11.65
C THR A 343 -19.20 -3.06 -11.88
N ALA A 344 -17.88 -3.18 -11.69
CA ALA A 344 -16.90 -2.11 -11.86
C ALA A 344 -16.58 -1.76 -13.34
N LYS A 345 -17.47 -2.15 -14.28
CA LYS A 345 -17.32 -1.84 -15.72
C LYS A 345 -17.65 -0.37 -16.05
N LEU A 346 -18.37 0.32 -15.17
CA LEU A 346 -18.71 1.72 -15.33
C LEU A 346 -17.47 2.62 -15.23
N PRO A 347 -17.34 3.69 -16.06
CA PRO A 347 -16.13 4.53 -16.13
C PRO A 347 -15.66 5.11 -14.79
N ASN A 348 -16.59 5.36 -13.87
CA ASN A 348 -16.32 6.02 -12.58
C ASN A 348 -15.96 5.06 -11.45
N HIS A 349 -15.94 3.74 -11.68
CA HIS A 349 -15.61 2.76 -10.65
C HIS A 349 -14.14 2.36 -10.72
N TYR A 350 -13.54 2.24 -9.54
CA TYR A 350 -12.20 1.69 -9.43
C TYR A 350 -12.19 0.22 -9.88
N LYS A 351 -11.27 -0.15 -10.77
CA LYS A 351 -11.12 -1.51 -11.27
C LYS A 351 -9.98 -2.18 -10.51
N PHE A 352 -10.29 -3.17 -9.67
CA PHE A 352 -9.28 -3.89 -8.91
C PHE A 352 -8.53 -4.96 -9.73
N ALA A 353 -9.08 -5.38 -10.87
CA ALA A 353 -8.50 -6.44 -11.71
C ALA A 353 -6.99 -6.29 -12.00
N PRO A 354 -6.47 -5.09 -12.36
CA PRO A 354 -5.04 -4.92 -12.61
C PRO A 354 -4.17 -5.18 -11.37
N GLU A 355 -4.62 -4.77 -10.17
CA GLU A 355 -3.91 -5.08 -8.91
C GLU A 355 -3.92 -6.59 -8.65
N MET A 356 -5.07 -7.26 -8.80
CA MET A 356 -5.16 -8.71 -8.58
C MET A 356 -4.25 -9.48 -9.56
N ASN A 357 -4.19 -9.05 -10.82
CA ASN A 357 -3.29 -9.67 -11.79
C ASN A 357 -1.83 -9.59 -11.34
N GLN A 358 -1.38 -8.48 -10.75
CA GLN A 358 -0.02 -8.37 -10.23
C GLN A 358 0.25 -9.39 -9.11
N TYR A 359 -0.71 -9.61 -8.21
CA TYR A 359 -0.57 -10.65 -7.17
C TYR A 359 -0.52 -12.06 -7.76
N VAL A 360 -1.36 -12.35 -8.76
CA VAL A 360 -1.38 -13.65 -9.44
C VAL A 360 -0.10 -13.88 -10.24
N GLU A 361 0.39 -12.87 -10.96
CA GLU A 361 1.66 -12.93 -11.69
C GLU A 361 2.83 -13.21 -10.74
N ALA A 362 2.94 -12.43 -9.66
CA ALA A 362 3.99 -12.64 -8.65
C ALA A 362 3.91 -14.02 -7.99
N PHE A 363 2.69 -14.53 -7.74
CA PHE A 363 2.49 -15.87 -7.22
C PHE A 363 2.99 -16.94 -8.20
N LEU A 364 2.58 -16.88 -9.48
CA LEU A 364 2.97 -17.85 -10.49
C LEU A 364 4.49 -17.83 -10.74
N GLU A 365 5.09 -16.64 -10.75
CA GLU A 365 6.54 -16.48 -10.84
C GLU A 365 7.29 -17.05 -9.63
N GLY A 366 6.71 -16.95 -8.43
CA GLY A 366 7.27 -17.48 -7.20
C GLY A 366 7.15 -19.00 -7.01
N CYS A 367 6.32 -19.68 -7.81
CA CYS A 367 6.09 -21.13 -7.71
C CYS A 367 6.27 -21.89 -9.04
N ARG A 368 7.26 -21.48 -9.85
CA ARG A 368 7.54 -22.10 -11.17
C ARG A 368 7.78 -23.61 -11.12
N ASP A 369 8.31 -24.10 -10.01
CA ASP A 369 8.63 -25.52 -9.82
C ASP A 369 7.44 -26.35 -9.27
N ASP A 370 6.31 -25.71 -8.95
CA ASP A 370 5.12 -26.36 -8.37
C ASP A 370 3.91 -26.24 -9.30
N ALA A 371 3.88 -27.12 -10.30
CA ALA A 371 2.82 -27.14 -11.31
C ALA A 371 1.43 -27.40 -10.72
N GLU A 372 1.32 -28.21 -9.65
CA GLU A 372 0.03 -28.47 -9.00
C GLU A 372 -0.55 -27.21 -8.36
N ARG A 373 0.29 -26.42 -7.71
CA ARG A 373 -0.11 -25.19 -7.04
C ARG A 373 -0.47 -24.10 -8.04
N GLN A 374 0.29 -23.99 -9.15
CA GLN A 374 -0.07 -23.12 -10.27
C GLN A 374 -1.44 -23.50 -10.86
N LEU A 375 -1.66 -24.80 -11.13
CA LEU A 375 -2.92 -25.32 -11.64
C LEU A 375 -4.09 -25.03 -10.69
N ALA A 376 -3.93 -25.36 -9.40
CA ALA A 376 -4.95 -25.15 -8.39
C ALA A 376 -5.40 -23.69 -8.31
N MET A 377 -4.44 -22.75 -8.38
CA MET A 377 -4.75 -21.31 -8.36
C MET A 377 -5.50 -20.87 -9.62
N VAL A 378 -5.01 -21.20 -10.83
CA VAL A 378 -5.66 -20.77 -12.08
C VAL A 378 -7.05 -21.38 -12.22
N VAL A 379 -7.23 -22.65 -11.84
CA VAL A 379 -8.56 -23.30 -11.80
C VAL A 379 -9.46 -22.59 -10.80
N ALA A 380 -8.98 -22.28 -9.60
CA ALA A 380 -9.78 -21.63 -8.57
C ALA A 380 -10.31 -20.26 -9.01
N PHE A 381 -9.48 -19.43 -9.65
CA PHE A 381 -9.94 -18.15 -10.20
C PHE A 381 -10.87 -18.30 -11.42
N THR A 382 -10.62 -19.31 -12.26
CA THR A 382 -11.49 -19.63 -13.41
C THR A 382 -12.88 -20.12 -12.96
N SER A 383 -12.94 -20.78 -11.80
CA SER A 383 -14.16 -21.35 -11.23
C SER A 383 -15.12 -20.30 -10.65
N VAL A 384 -14.70 -19.03 -10.54
CA VAL A 384 -15.54 -17.93 -10.07
C VAL A 384 -16.41 -17.46 -11.23
N THR A 385 -17.72 -17.69 -11.15
CA THR A 385 -18.64 -17.47 -12.27
C THR A 385 -19.80 -16.55 -11.92
N ASN A 386 -20.30 -15.82 -12.90
CA ASN A 386 -21.54 -15.06 -12.82
C ASN A 386 -22.61 -15.73 -13.68
N GLN A 387 -23.47 -16.53 -13.08
CA GLN A 387 -24.49 -17.34 -13.74
C GLN A 387 -23.87 -18.23 -14.85
N GLY A 388 -22.82 -18.96 -14.48
CA GLY A 388 -22.06 -19.88 -15.34
C GLY A 388 -21.02 -19.24 -16.26
N LEU A 389 -20.88 -17.92 -16.29
CA LEU A 389 -19.82 -17.25 -17.05
C LEU A 389 -18.63 -16.93 -16.14
N PRO A 390 -17.44 -17.49 -16.35
CA PRO A 390 -16.25 -17.11 -15.61
C PRO A 390 -16.00 -15.60 -15.64
N VAL A 391 -15.68 -15.03 -14.48
CA VAL A 391 -15.43 -13.57 -14.35
C VAL A 391 -14.05 -13.17 -14.87
N MET A 392 -13.13 -14.14 -14.98
CA MET A 392 -11.83 -13.93 -15.60
C MET A 392 -11.98 -13.68 -17.12
N PRO A 393 -11.17 -12.78 -17.70
CA PRO A 393 -11.24 -12.52 -19.13
C PRO A 393 -10.83 -13.77 -19.92
N THR A 394 -11.43 -13.96 -21.10
CA THR A 394 -11.05 -15.04 -22.03
C THR A 394 -9.56 -14.95 -22.39
N PHE A 395 -9.08 -13.74 -22.65
CA PHE A 395 -7.67 -13.42 -22.76
C PHE A 395 -7.11 -12.95 -21.42
N TRP A 396 -6.73 -13.90 -20.58
CA TRP A 396 -6.03 -13.64 -19.32
C TRP A 396 -4.55 -13.99 -19.46
N ARG A 397 -3.71 -12.94 -19.52
CA ARG A 397 -2.27 -13.03 -19.82
C ARG A 397 -1.48 -13.90 -18.86
N VAL A 398 -1.91 -13.99 -17.60
CA VAL A 398 -1.18 -14.74 -16.55
C VAL A 398 -1.02 -16.21 -16.88
N VAL A 399 -1.87 -16.78 -17.75
CA VAL A 399 -1.74 -18.19 -18.16
C VAL A 399 -0.49 -18.47 -18.97
N LYS A 400 0.12 -17.45 -19.58
CA LYS A 400 1.44 -17.58 -20.21
C LYS A 400 2.57 -17.85 -19.20
N LEU A 401 2.34 -17.59 -17.92
CA LEU A 401 3.33 -17.82 -16.86
C LEU A 401 3.24 -19.24 -16.28
N LEU A 402 2.27 -20.05 -16.73
CA LEU A 402 2.16 -21.44 -16.30
C LEU A 402 3.33 -22.26 -16.83
N SER A 403 3.85 -23.14 -15.97
CA SER A 403 4.76 -24.20 -16.42
C SER A 403 4.04 -25.13 -17.41
N PRO A 404 4.76 -25.80 -18.33
CA PRO A 404 4.14 -26.70 -19.30
C PRO A 404 3.23 -27.77 -18.66
N PRO A 405 3.59 -28.43 -17.54
CA PRO A 405 2.70 -29.38 -16.88
C PRO A 405 1.43 -28.73 -16.31
N ALA A 406 1.54 -27.53 -15.73
CA ALA A 406 0.38 -26.80 -15.22
C ALA A 406 -0.55 -26.35 -16.34
N LEU A 407 0.00 -25.91 -17.48
CA LEU A 407 -0.77 -25.52 -18.66
C LEU A 407 -1.53 -26.72 -19.24
N GLN A 408 -0.87 -27.87 -19.40
CA GLN A 408 -1.50 -29.12 -19.82
C GLN A 408 -2.64 -29.52 -18.88
N GLY A 409 -2.39 -29.48 -17.56
CA GLY A 409 -3.41 -29.76 -16.55
C GLY A 409 -4.61 -28.80 -16.64
N TYR A 410 -4.37 -27.52 -16.92
CA TYR A 410 -5.43 -26.52 -17.06
C TYR A 410 -6.26 -26.74 -18.33
N VAL A 411 -5.61 -27.08 -19.46
CA VAL A 411 -6.30 -27.45 -20.71
C VAL A 411 -7.15 -28.72 -20.51
N ALA A 412 -6.61 -29.72 -19.83
CA ALA A 412 -7.36 -30.93 -19.50
C ALA A 412 -8.60 -30.62 -18.65
N TRP A 413 -8.44 -29.81 -17.59
CA TRP A 413 -9.58 -29.37 -16.76
C TRP A 413 -10.62 -28.59 -17.58
N LEU A 414 -10.21 -27.68 -18.46
CA LEU A 414 -11.13 -26.94 -19.34
C LEU A 414 -11.90 -27.88 -20.28
N ARG A 415 -11.24 -28.89 -20.85
CA ARG A 415 -11.87 -29.90 -21.70
C ARG A 415 -12.90 -30.71 -20.92
N ASP A 416 -12.56 -31.14 -19.72
CA ASP A 416 -13.45 -31.94 -18.88
C ASP A 416 -14.70 -31.13 -18.50
N MET A 417 -14.51 -29.87 -18.07
CA MET A 417 -15.61 -28.93 -17.78
C MET A 417 -16.47 -28.59 -19.01
N PHE A 418 -15.92 -28.70 -20.23
CA PHE A 418 -16.69 -28.52 -21.46
C PHE A 418 -17.55 -29.75 -21.76
N LEU A 419 -16.94 -30.95 -21.71
CA LEU A 419 -17.60 -32.20 -22.04
C LEU A 419 -18.65 -32.57 -20.98
N GLN A 420 -18.26 -32.52 -19.71
CA GLN A 420 -19.07 -32.83 -18.54
C GLN A 420 -19.00 -31.67 -17.53
N PRO A 421 -19.81 -30.61 -17.72
CA PRO A 421 -19.82 -29.47 -16.82
C PRO A 421 -20.26 -29.86 -15.41
N ASP A 422 -19.37 -29.64 -14.43
CA ASP A 422 -19.69 -29.73 -13.01
C ASP A 422 -19.97 -28.33 -12.45
N LEU A 423 -21.24 -27.98 -12.29
CA LEU A 423 -21.63 -26.67 -11.75
C LEU A 423 -21.40 -26.58 -10.23
N ASP A 424 -21.37 -27.71 -9.51
CA ASP A 424 -21.19 -27.73 -8.05
C ASP A 424 -19.73 -27.48 -7.67
N ALA A 425 -18.79 -27.76 -8.58
CA ALA A 425 -17.39 -27.37 -8.45
C ALA A 425 -17.16 -25.85 -8.60
N LEU A 426 -18.12 -25.09 -9.14
CA LEU A 426 -17.99 -23.66 -9.42
C LEU A 426 -18.44 -22.80 -8.23
N VAL A 427 -17.88 -21.59 -8.16
CA VAL A 427 -18.28 -20.57 -7.20
C VAL A 427 -19.12 -19.55 -7.95
N ASP A 428 -20.38 -19.89 -8.17
CA ASP A 428 -21.31 -19.05 -8.92
C ASP A 428 -22.00 -17.99 -8.04
N PHE A 429 -22.18 -16.80 -8.58
CA PHE A 429 -22.91 -15.71 -7.94
C PHE A 429 -23.82 -14.97 -8.91
N SER A 430 -24.71 -14.13 -8.37
CA SER A 430 -25.55 -13.20 -9.13
C SER A 430 -25.50 -11.82 -8.51
N THR A 431 -25.33 -10.78 -9.34
CA THR A 431 -25.35 -9.39 -8.87
C THR A 431 -26.73 -8.99 -8.36
N ASN A 432 -26.80 -7.93 -7.53
CA ASN A 432 -28.06 -7.41 -7.00
C ASN A 432 -29.09 -7.03 -8.09
N ASN A 433 -28.62 -6.50 -9.23
CA ASN A 433 -29.52 -6.18 -10.34
C ASN A 433 -30.08 -7.45 -10.98
N GLN A 434 -29.23 -8.46 -11.21
CA GLN A 434 -29.68 -9.75 -11.73
C GLN A 434 -30.66 -10.45 -10.79
N LYS A 435 -30.47 -10.33 -9.47
CA LYS A 435 -31.40 -10.88 -8.45
C LYS A 435 -32.78 -10.20 -8.48
N LYS A 436 -32.84 -8.89 -8.78
CA LYS A 436 -34.09 -8.12 -8.84
C LYS A 436 -34.90 -8.36 -10.12
N THR A 437 -34.24 -8.70 -11.21
CA THR A 437 -34.87 -8.94 -12.54
C THR A 437 -35.20 -10.42 -12.76
N GLN A 438 -35.20 -11.25 -11.71
CA GLN A 438 -35.35 -12.71 -11.86
C GLN A 438 -36.76 -13.11 -12.29
N ASP A 439 -36.89 -13.48 -13.57
CA ASP A 439 -37.81 -14.52 -14.00
C ASP A 439 -37.12 -15.88 -13.78
N ALA A 440 -37.66 -16.69 -12.87
CA ALA A 440 -37.08 -17.99 -12.50
C ALA A 440 -37.02 -18.99 -13.67
N SER A 441 -37.77 -18.76 -14.75
CA SER A 441 -37.84 -19.61 -15.94
C SER A 441 -36.65 -19.44 -16.91
N LEU A 442 -35.90 -18.33 -16.84
CA LEU A 442 -34.82 -17.99 -17.79
C LEU A 442 -33.40 -18.30 -17.27
N HIS A 443 -33.30 -18.81 -16.04
CA HIS A 443 -32.04 -18.97 -15.30
C HIS A 443 -31.86 -20.40 -14.77
N GLY A 444 -32.03 -21.38 -15.65
CA GLY A 444 -31.74 -22.79 -15.37
C GLY A 444 -30.26 -23.19 -15.56
N PRO A 445 -29.86 -24.37 -15.06
CA PRO A 445 -28.50 -24.91 -15.21
C PRO A 445 -28.04 -24.97 -16.68
N GLU A 446 -28.97 -25.20 -17.61
CA GLU A 446 -28.69 -25.23 -19.06
C GLU A 446 -28.07 -23.93 -19.58
N ARG A 447 -28.56 -22.78 -19.12
CA ARG A 447 -28.03 -21.47 -19.51
C ARG A 447 -26.64 -21.24 -18.93
N ALA A 448 -26.42 -21.65 -17.69
CA ALA A 448 -25.11 -21.57 -17.05
C ALA A 448 -24.09 -22.43 -17.80
N VAL A 449 -24.45 -23.67 -18.12
CA VAL A 449 -23.66 -24.60 -18.94
C VAL A 449 -23.35 -24.01 -20.32
N PHE A 450 -24.34 -23.46 -21.01
CA PHE A 450 -24.14 -22.84 -22.32
C PHE A 450 -23.13 -21.69 -22.26
N ARG A 451 -23.24 -20.81 -21.26
CA ARG A 451 -22.33 -19.68 -21.08
C ARG A 451 -20.92 -20.13 -20.71
N LEU A 452 -20.80 -21.15 -19.86
CA LEU A 452 -19.53 -21.75 -19.49
C LEU A 452 -18.83 -22.32 -20.73
N ARG A 453 -19.51 -23.18 -21.48
CA ARG A 453 -18.99 -23.80 -22.70
C ARG A 453 -18.53 -22.77 -23.72
N LYS A 454 -19.33 -21.72 -23.94
CA LYS A 454 -18.96 -20.61 -24.83
C LYS A 454 -17.67 -19.92 -24.39
N TRP A 455 -17.53 -19.67 -23.09
CA TRP A 455 -16.31 -19.06 -22.55
C TRP A 455 -15.10 -19.99 -22.67
N ILE A 456 -15.28 -21.30 -22.40
CA ILE A 456 -14.21 -22.29 -22.51
C ILE A 456 -13.67 -22.37 -23.94
N ILE A 457 -14.54 -22.38 -24.96
CA ILE A 457 -14.10 -22.35 -26.37
C ILE A 457 -13.19 -21.14 -26.62
N LEU A 458 -13.65 -19.94 -26.26
CA LEU A 458 -12.86 -18.71 -26.46
C LEU A 458 -11.56 -18.71 -25.64
N ARG A 459 -11.56 -19.37 -24.48
CA ARG A 459 -10.38 -19.52 -23.64
C ARG A 459 -9.35 -20.45 -24.27
N LEU A 460 -9.78 -21.59 -24.81
CA LEU A 460 -8.93 -22.56 -25.50
C LEU A 460 -8.33 -21.95 -26.78
N VAL A 461 -9.12 -21.25 -27.60
CA VAL A 461 -8.63 -20.46 -28.75
C VAL A 461 -7.53 -19.50 -28.31
N SER A 462 -7.78 -18.73 -27.24
CA SER A 462 -6.81 -17.79 -26.71
C SER A 462 -5.52 -18.44 -26.23
N ILE A 463 -5.55 -19.68 -25.72
CA ILE A 463 -4.35 -20.41 -25.29
C ILE A 463 -3.55 -20.82 -26.54
N VAL A 464 -4.22 -21.35 -27.56
CA VAL A 464 -3.61 -21.77 -28.83
C VAL A 464 -2.92 -20.59 -29.53
N ASP A 465 -3.58 -19.44 -29.62
CA ASP A 465 -2.99 -18.22 -30.18
C ASP A 465 -1.70 -17.79 -29.44
N CYS A 466 -1.63 -18.05 -28.14
CA CYS A 466 -0.46 -17.73 -27.32
C CYS A 466 0.67 -18.76 -27.51
N VAL A 467 0.33 -20.05 -27.55
CA VAL A 467 1.28 -21.17 -27.69
C VAL A 467 1.87 -21.22 -29.11
N HIS A 468 1.10 -20.86 -30.14
CA HIS A 468 1.59 -20.69 -31.50
C HIS A 468 2.66 -19.61 -31.63
N ALA A 469 2.56 -18.54 -30.84
CA ALA A 469 3.60 -17.51 -30.79
C ALA A 469 4.91 -18.04 -30.14
N GLU A 470 4.83 -19.10 -29.34
CA GLU A 470 5.94 -19.69 -28.57
C GLU A 470 6.46 -21.03 -29.16
N LYS A 471 5.86 -21.53 -30.26
CA LYS A 471 6.24 -22.73 -31.05
C LYS A 471 6.16 -24.10 -30.32
N GLU A 472 5.08 -24.36 -29.60
CA GLU A 472 4.83 -25.68 -28.97
C GLU A 472 3.77 -26.51 -29.75
N GLU A 473 4.21 -27.30 -30.74
CA GLU A 473 3.32 -28.01 -31.70
C GLU A 473 2.40 -29.08 -31.06
N ALA A 474 2.84 -29.77 -30.00
CA ALA A 474 2.10 -30.88 -29.42
C ALA A 474 0.82 -30.43 -28.67
N LEU A 475 0.85 -29.27 -28.02
CA LEU A 475 -0.30 -28.72 -27.29
C LEU A 475 -1.32 -28.10 -28.26
N THR A 476 -0.85 -27.54 -29.36
CA THR A 476 -1.69 -27.04 -30.46
C THR A 476 -2.59 -28.13 -31.04
N GLU A 477 -2.06 -29.32 -31.33
CA GLU A 477 -2.84 -30.42 -31.92
C GLU A 477 -3.90 -30.99 -30.98
N GLU A 478 -3.67 -30.95 -29.66
CA GLU A 478 -4.65 -31.40 -28.67
C GLU A 478 -5.84 -30.43 -28.58
N VAL A 479 -5.59 -29.12 -28.63
CA VAL A 479 -6.68 -28.13 -28.56
C VAL A 479 -7.46 -28.02 -29.87
N ALA A 480 -6.79 -28.13 -31.03
CA ALA A 480 -7.47 -28.14 -32.33
C ALA A 480 -8.50 -29.30 -32.46
N ARG A 481 -8.23 -30.44 -31.83
CA ARG A 481 -9.19 -31.56 -31.74
C ARG A 481 -10.44 -31.21 -30.93
N CYS A 482 -10.32 -30.43 -29.86
CA CYS A 482 -11.47 -29.96 -29.07
C CYS A 482 -12.36 -28.97 -29.86
N GLU A 483 -11.77 -28.10 -30.68
CA GLU A 483 -12.54 -27.22 -31.58
C GLU A 483 -13.31 -28.03 -32.63
N ALA A 484 -12.68 -29.05 -33.22
CA ALA A 484 -13.30 -29.93 -34.19
C ALA A 484 -14.50 -30.71 -33.62
N CYS A 485 -14.46 -31.09 -32.34
CA CYS A 485 -15.59 -31.71 -31.65
C CYS A 485 -16.73 -30.74 -31.31
N SER A 486 -16.47 -29.43 -31.31
CA SER A 486 -17.42 -28.39 -30.90
C SER A 486 -18.24 -27.80 -32.05
N ASN A 487 -17.95 -28.19 -33.30
CA ASN A 487 -18.55 -27.59 -34.50
C ASN A 487 -19.33 -28.64 -35.33
N PRO A 488 -20.69 -28.68 -35.28
CA PRO A 488 -21.49 -29.59 -36.11
C PRO A 488 -21.36 -29.30 -37.62
N SER A 489 -20.85 -28.12 -37.97
CA SER A 489 -20.80 -27.59 -39.34
C SER A 489 -19.66 -28.17 -40.19
N PHE A 490 -18.71 -28.90 -39.60
CA PHE A 490 -17.50 -29.38 -40.31
C PHE A 490 -17.56 -30.85 -40.77
N ARG A 491 -18.69 -31.53 -40.64
CA ARG A 491 -18.92 -32.86 -41.27
C ARG A 491 -19.35 -32.79 -42.75
N GLY A 492 -19.28 -31.62 -43.37
CA GLY A 492 -19.85 -31.37 -44.69
C GLY A 492 -18.89 -31.08 -45.85
N CYS A 493 -17.56 -31.11 -45.66
CA CYS A 493 -16.62 -30.80 -46.75
C CYS A 493 -15.40 -31.75 -46.74
N SER A 494 -15.63 -33.02 -47.05
CA SER A 494 -14.57 -33.90 -47.56
C SER A 494 -14.95 -34.31 -48.99
N GLY A 495 -14.53 -33.50 -49.95
CA GLY A 495 -14.83 -33.77 -51.35
C GLY A 495 -14.50 -32.61 -52.28
N GLN A 496 -13.20 -32.30 -52.44
CA GLN A 496 -12.57 -32.07 -53.74
C GLN A 496 -11.11 -31.60 -53.55
N ARG A 497 -10.18 -32.45 -53.99
CA ARG A 497 -8.81 -32.07 -54.33
C ARG A 497 -8.83 -31.32 -55.66
N ASN A 498 -8.03 -30.24 -55.76
CA ASN A 498 -7.14 -29.86 -56.87
C ASN A 498 -7.14 -28.34 -57.14
N GLY A 499 -5.96 -27.71 -57.07
CA GLY A 499 -5.69 -26.38 -57.65
C GLY A 499 -4.68 -25.54 -56.85
N PRO A 500 -3.55 -25.08 -57.42
CA PRO A 500 -2.45 -24.49 -56.67
C PRO A 500 -2.60 -22.98 -56.44
N LEU A 501 -2.01 -22.54 -55.32
CA LEU A 501 -1.39 -21.24 -55.02
C LEU A 501 -1.56 -20.11 -56.04
N ALA A 502 -2.18 -19.00 -55.60
CA ALA A 502 -1.88 -17.67 -56.11
C ALA A 502 -1.98 -16.63 -54.98
N SER A 503 -0.91 -15.84 -54.91
CA SER A 503 -0.59 -14.74 -54.01
C SER A 503 -1.49 -13.51 -54.13
N CYS A 504 -1.81 -12.89 -52.99
CA CYS A 504 -1.63 -11.46 -52.69
C CYS A 504 -1.91 -11.23 -51.19
#